data_AF-A0A1M4W7D9-F1
#
_entry.id   AF-A0A1M4W7D9-F1
#
_cell.length_a   1.000
_cell.length_b   1.000
_cell.length_c   1.000
_cell.angle_alpha   90.00
_cell.angle_beta   90.00
_cell.angle_gamma   90.00
#
_symmetry.space_group_name_H-M   'P 1'
#
loop_
_entity.id
_entity.type
_entity.pdbx_description
1 polymer ?
#
loop_
_entity_poly.entity_id
_entity_poly.type
_entity_poly.pdbx_seq_one_letter_code
_entity_poly.pdbx_strand_id
1 'polypeptide(L)'
;MLDVLANYNHSMEEKGYRFGDRINLPEEVMDNADAVTISFGDKETSNMTVDPKFFEYGENKITFSIKTKNGETLNQDATINVFSKNREQNISYEIVAEYPHDPNNFLEGFLLEGNMVYESDGLKNSSQLIKYTLGSITPIITEKQPAHIFSEGCAIAGDKIYQLTYQNKLGFIYDKNTLKKLSEFPLPNEIGEGWGLTFDGKNLVATDGSNKLYFLDVNNPSKVVRELAVGGYNDIHTQLNELEYHNGFIYSNIWHQPYILKINPKTGEAVGKLDFTKITEENTKDDKEHVLNGIAFKGENMLVTGKNWPKIYEVAIK
;
A
#
# COMPACT_ATOMS: atom_id res chain seq x y z
N MET A 1 -6.64 -34.91 19.93
CA MET A 1 -5.48 -34.10 19.48
C MET A 1 -5.74 -33.28 18.23
N LEU A 2 -5.84 -33.85 17.01
CA LEU A 2 -6.02 -33.05 15.78
C LEU A 2 -7.33 -32.25 15.75
N ASP A 3 -8.45 -32.83 16.23
CA ASP A 3 -9.72 -32.10 16.31
C ASP A 3 -9.66 -30.94 17.32
N VAL A 4 -8.95 -31.13 18.43
CA VAL A 4 -8.77 -30.11 19.47
C VAL A 4 -7.92 -28.96 18.95
N LEU A 5 -6.85 -29.28 18.22
CA LEU A 5 -6.03 -28.29 17.55
C LEU A 5 -6.78 -27.60 16.40
N ALA A 6 -7.64 -28.31 15.67
CA ALA A 6 -8.48 -27.72 14.61
C ALA A 6 -9.42 -26.65 15.20
N ASN A 7 -10.13 -27.01 16.27
CA ASN A 7 -11.07 -26.12 16.94
C ASN A 7 -10.35 -24.91 17.54
N TYR A 8 -9.18 -25.12 18.15
CA TYR A 8 -8.33 -24.03 18.64
C TYR A 8 -7.89 -23.09 17.51
N ASN A 9 -7.38 -23.64 16.41
CA ASN A 9 -6.90 -22.85 15.27
C ASN A 9 -8.03 -22.04 14.65
N HIS A 10 -9.22 -22.62 14.49
CA HIS A 10 -10.38 -21.90 13.97
C HIS A 10 -10.78 -20.73 14.88
N SER A 11 -10.81 -20.94 16.21
CA SER A 11 -11.09 -19.86 17.16
C SER A 11 -10.02 -18.76 17.14
N MET A 12 -8.75 -19.14 16.95
CA MET A 12 -7.64 -18.18 16.90
C MET A 12 -7.52 -17.47 15.55
N GLU A 13 -8.00 -18.06 14.47
CA GLU A 13 -8.14 -17.41 13.16
C GLU A 13 -9.12 -16.23 13.25
N GLU A 14 -10.26 -16.42 13.90
CA GLU A 14 -11.25 -15.34 14.12
C GLU A 14 -10.71 -14.22 15.04
N LYS A 15 -10.01 -14.60 16.12
CA LYS A 15 -9.47 -13.64 17.10
C LYS A 15 -8.23 -12.91 16.60
N GLY A 16 -7.38 -13.63 15.86
CA GLY A 16 -6.05 -13.21 15.46
C GLY A 16 -5.06 -13.09 16.61
N TYR A 17 -3.85 -12.71 16.21
CA TYR A 17 -2.69 -12.46 17.07
C TYR A 17 -2.13 -11.07 16.79
N ARG A 18 -1.32 -10.57 17.72
CA ARG A 18 -0.49 -9.39 17.54
C ARG A 18 0.97 -9.79 17.54
N PHE A 19 1.83 -8.99 16.90
CA PHE A 19 3.26 -9.23 17.00
C PHE A 19 3.73 -9.23 18.46
N GLY A 20 4.47 -10.28 18.83
CA GLY A 20 4.92 -10.56 20.19
C GLY A 20 3.98 -11.46 21.01
N ASP A 21 2.78 -11.76 20.54
CA ASP A 21 1.90 -12.73 21.19
C ASP A 21 2.49 -14.14 21.15
N ARG A 22 2.14 -14.95 22.14
CA ARG A 22 2.51 -16.36 22.21
C ARG A 22 1.39 -17.24 21.67
N ILE A 23 1.75 -18.19 20.81
CA ILE A 23 0.87 -19.26 20.33
C ILE A 23 0.83 -20.32 21.44
N ASN A 24 -0.29 -20.36 22.17
CA ASN A 24 -0.48 -21.26 23.31
C ASN A 24 -1.38 -22.42 22.87
N LEU A 25 -0.78 -23.43 22.25
CA LEU A 25 -1.50 -24.63 21.83
C LEU A 25 -2.19 -25.32 23.02
N PRO A 26 -3.31 -26.01 22.82
CA PRO A 26 -4.04 -26.68 23.89
C PRO A 26 -3.16 -27.67 24.67
N GLU A 27 -3.37 -27.78 25.99
CA GLU A 27 -2.60 -28.68 26.86
C GLU A 27 -2.64 -30.13 26.35
N GLU A 28 -3.79 -30.61 25.88
CA GLU A 28 -3.92 -31.96 25.30
C GLU A 28 -2.95 -32.19 24.11
N VAL A 29 -2.68 -31.16 23.31
CA VAL A 29 -1.71 -31.25 22.21
C VAL A 29 -0.29 -31.30 22.79
N MET A 30 0.02 -30.38 23.71
CA MET A 30 1.36 -30.24 24.28
C MET A 30 1.77 -31.43 25.16
N ASP A 31 0.83 -32.04 25.87
CA ASP A 31 1.07 -33.21 26.73
C ASP A 31 1.44 -34.46 25.92
N ASN A 32 1.05 -34.53 24.66
CA ASN A 32 1.34 -35.64 23.77
C ASN A 32 2.46 -35.35 22.75
N ALA A 33 2.86 -34.08 22.63
CA ALA A 33 3.93 -33.64 21.76
C ALA A 33 5.32 -33.82 22.41
N ASP A 34 6.28 -34.27 21.61
CA ASP A 34 7.73 -34.23 21.87
C ASP A 34 8.34 -32.95 21.30
N ALA A 35 7.89 -32.54 20.11
CA ALA A 35 8.25 -31.28 19.48
C ALA A 35 7.10 -30.73 18.62
N VAL A 36 7.04 -29.41 18.49
CA VAL A 36 6.10 -28.74 17.57
C VAL A 36 6.86 -27.69 16.77
N THR A 37 6.68 -27.70 15.46
CA THR A 37 7.18 -26.67 14.55
C THR A 37 6.06 -26.08 13.71
N ILE A 38 6.30 -24.86 13.23
CA ILE A 38 5.39 -24.10 12.36
C ILE A 38 6.12 -23.85 11.06
N SER A 39 5.50 -24.24 9.95
CA SER A 39 5.99 -23.95 8.60
C SER A 39 5.14 -22.88 7.93
N PHE A 40 5.79 -21.91 7.28
CA PHE A 40 5.16 -20.83 6.51
C PHE A 40 5.97 -20.54 5.24
N GLY A 41 5.41 -20.86 4.08
CA GLY A 41 6.17 -20.90 2.84
C GLY A 41 7.39 -21.82 2.98
N ASP A 42 8.57 -21.31 2.64
CA ASP A 42 9.84 -22.04 2.77
C ASP A 42 10.52 -21.90 4.15
N LYS A 43 9.86 -21.25 5.12
CA LYS A 43 10.40 -21.00 6.46
C LYS A 43 9.80 -22.01 7.45
N GLU A 44 10.61 -22.44 8.42
CA GLU A 44 10.17 -23.24 9.57
C GLU A 44 10.69 -22.65 10.88
N THR A 45 9.90 -22.73 11.95
CA THR A 45 10.29 -22.27 13.30
C THR A 45 9.71 -23.17 14.39
N SER A 46 10.47 -23.37 15.47
CA SER A 46 9.97 -23.95 16.71
C SER A 46 9.63 -22.87 17.75
N ASN A 47 9.83 -21.59 17.42
CA ASN A 47 9.50 -20.48 18.30
C ASN A 47 7.99 -20.21 18.24
N MET A 48 7.32 -20.36 19.38
CA MET A 48 5.87 -20.16 19.53
C MET A 48 5.49 -18.70 19.79
N THR A 49 6.28 -17.76 19.28
CA THR A 49 5.99 -16.32 19.35
C THR A 49 5.72 -15.82 17.94
N VAL A 50 4.69 -14.99 17.79
CA VAL A 50 4.37 -14.31 16.53
C VAL A 50 5.43 -13.22 16.30
N ASP A 51 6.53 -13.60 15.66
CA ASP A 51 7.71 -12.77 15.37
C ASP A 51 7.63 -12.22 13.93
N PRO A 52 7.81 -10.90 13.72
CA PRO A 52 7.82 -10.28 12.39
C PRO A 52 8.94 -10.76 11.44
N LYS A 53 9.93 -11.52 11.93
CA LYS A 53 10.90 -12.21 11.07
C LYS A 53 10.28 -13.41 10.33
N PHE A 54 9.23 -13.98 10.90
CA PHE A 54 8.59 -15.18 10.40
C PHE A 54 7.21 -14.88 9.80
N PHE A 55 6.37 -14.13 10.52
CA PHE A 55 5.01 -13.81 10.12
C PHE A 55 4.90 -12.39 9.53
N GLU A 56 3.90 -12.18 8.69
CA GLU A 56 3.54 -10.90 8.10
C GLU A 56 2.19 -10.43 8.63
N TYR A 57 1.86 -9.14 8.47
CA TYR A 57 0.51 -8.67 8.77
C TYR A 57 -0.52 -9.32 7.84
N GLY A 58 -1.65 -9.72 8.42
CA GLY A 58 -2.73 -10.39 7.72
C GLY A 58 -2.65 -11.90 7.79
N GLU A 59 -3.15 -12.55 6.74
CA GLU A 59 -3.32 -14.00 6.70
C GLU A 59 -1.98 -14.71 6.47
N ASN A 60 -1.57 -15.53 7.44
CA ASN A 60 -0.41 -16.41 7.30
C ASN A 60 -0.90 -17.85 7.27
N LYS A 61 -0.92 -18.46 6.07
CA LYS A 61 -1.28 -19.86 5.89
C LYS A 61 -0.10 -20.74 6.30
N ILE A 62 -0.28 -21.50 7.37
CA ILE A 62 0.79 -22.27 8.00
C ILE A 62 0.43 -23.75 8.12
N THR A 63 1.44 -24.56 8.38
CA THR A 63 1.27 -25.95 8.80
C THR A 63 1.96 -26.14 10.16
N PHE A 64 1.22 -26.60 11.16
CA PHE A 64 1.78 -27.15 12.38
C PHE A 64 2.26 -28.58 12.12
N SER A 65 3.51 -28.88 12.47
CA SER A 65 4.08 -30.22 12.48
C SER A 65 4.34 -30.63 13.92
N ILE A 66 3.66 -31.68 14.37
CA ILE A 66 3.70 -32.17 15.75
C ILE A 66 4.33 -33.55 15.75
N LYS A 67 5.55 -33.64 16.28
CA LYS A 67 6.17 -34.92 16.58
C LYS A 67 5.63 -35.42 17.92
N THR A 68 4.94 -36.54 17.92
CA THR A 68 4.36 -37.13 19.14
C THR A 68 5.42 -37.88 19.93
N LYS A 69 5.17 -38.08 21.23
CA LYS A 69 6.04 -38.89 22.12
C LYS A 69 6.19 -40.35 21.67
N ASN A 70 5.29 -40.84 20.83
CA ASN A 70 5.32 -42.19 20.27
C ASN A 70 6.10 -42.26 18.94
N GLY A 71 6.64 -41.14 18.47
CA GLY A 71 7.46 -41.05 17.26
C GLY A 71 6.69 -40.76 15.97
N GLU A 72 5.37 -40.61 16.03
CA GLU A 72 4.55 -40.22 14.87
C GLU A 72 4.67 -38.72 14.60
N THR A 73 4.48 -38.29 13.35
CA THR A 73 4.40 -36.87 13.00
C THR A 73 3.01 -36.57 12.46
N LEU A 74 2.33 -35.62 13.10
CA LEU A 74 1.00 -35.17 12.73
C LEU A 74 1.10 -33.76 12.15
N ASN A 75 0.51 -33.54 10.98
CA ASN A 75 0.50 -32.23 10.33
C ASN A 75 -0.91 -31.66 10.35
N GLN A 76 -1.00 -30.35 10.57
CA GLN A 76 -2.27 -29.64 10.56
C GLN A 76 -2.12 -28.23 9.99
N ASP A 77 -2.85 -27.97 8.92
CA ASP A 77 -2.93 -26.64 8.34
C ASP A 77 -3.78 -25.71 9.21
N ALA A 78 -3.40 -24.44 9.22
CA ALA A 78 -4.07 -23.38 9.95
C ALA A 78 -3.81 -22.01 9.30
N THR A 79 -4.61 -21.01 9.67
CA THR A 79 -4.34 -19.62 9.36
C THR A 79 -4.01 -18.87 10.65
N ILE A 80 -2.89 -18.15 10.67
CA ILE A 80 -2.56 -17.19 11.71
C ILE A 80 -2.77 -15.78 11.16
N ASN A 81 -3.83 -15.12 11.63
CA ASN A 81 -4.11 -13.73 11.30
C ASN A 81 -3.33 -12.82 12.25
N VAL A 82 -2.47 -11.95 11.71
CA VAL A 82 -1.59 -11.07 12.51
C VAL A 82 -1.94 -9.60 12.32
N PHE A 83 -2.16 -8.90 13.44
CA PHE A 83 -2.50 -7.49 13.52
C PHE A 83 -1.38 -6.68 14.19
N SER A 84 -1.40 -5.36 14.00
CA SER A 84 -0.52 -4.44 14.70
C SER A 84 -0.73 -4.50 16.22
N LYS A 85 0.32 -4.27 17.00
CA LYS A 85 0.21 -4.18 18.45
C LYS A 85 -0.42 -2.85 18.90
N ASN A 86 -0.14 -1.77 18.20
CA ASN A 86 -0.57 -0.42 18.59
C ASN A 86 -1.72 0.04 17.72
N ARG A 87 -2.66 0.78 18.32
CA ARG A 87 -3.72 1.45 17.59
C ARG A 87 -3.17 2.63 16.82
N GLU A 88 -3.66 2.81 15.60
CA GLU A 88 -3.40 3.95 14.75
C GLU A 88 -3.76 5.23 15.51
N GLN A 89 -2.85 6.20 15.51
CA GLN A 89 -3.16 7.52 16.03
C GLN A 89 -4.09 8.25 15.07
N ASN A 90 -5.17 8.84 15.59
CA ASN A 90 -5.98 9.77 14.82
C ASN A 90 -5.19 11.06 14.65
N ILE A 91 -4.81 11.37 13.43
CA ILE A 91 -4.03 12.55 13.09
C ILE A 91 -5.01 13.64 12.64
N SER A 92 -5.06 14.73 13.41
CA SER A 92 -5.89 15.89 13.06
C SER A 92 -5.19 16.80 12.07
N TYR A 93 -5.97 17.50 11.27
CA TYR A 93 -5.47 18.52 10.34
C TYR A 93 -6.43 19.71 10.27
N GLU A 94 -5.99 20.76 9.61
CA GLU A 94 -6.82 21.88 9.19
C GLU A 94 -6.57 22.21 7.72
N ILE A 95 -7.63 22.54 6.98
CA ILE A 95 -7.51 23.05 5.60
C ILE A 95 -6.97 24.47 5.68
N VAL A 96 -5.84 24.73 5.04
CA VAL A 96 -5.17 26.05 5.06
C VAL A 96 -5.20 26.74 3.71
N ALA A 97 -5.40 25.99 2.61
CA ALA A 97 -5.61 26.55 1.28
C ALA A 97 -6.36 25.55 0.37
N GLU A 98 -6.92 26.08 -0.72
CA GLU A 98 -7.52 25.31 -1.81
C GLU A 98 -6.94 25.79 -3.14
N TYR A 99 -6.75 24.87 -4.08
CA TYR A 99 -6.31 25.14 -5.44
C TYR A 99 -7.28 24.49 -6.43
N PRO A 100 -7.47 25.06 -7.63
CA PRO A 100 -8.28 24.41 -8.66
C PRO A 100 -7.59 23.14 -9.17
N HIS A 101 -8.41 22.12 -9.48
CA HIS A 101 -8.02 20.88 -10.15
C HIS A 101 -8.97 20.63 -11.31
N ASP A 102 -8.50 20.00 -12.39
CA ASP A 102 -9.34 19.73 -13.56
C ASP A 102 -10.27 18.55 -13.26
N PRO A 103 -11.61 18.76 -13.21
CA PRO A 103 -12.55 17.70 -12.89
C PRO A 103 -12.67 16.65 -14.01
N ASN A 104 -11.97 16.81 -15.15
CA ASN A 104 -11.90 15.79 -16.19
C ASN A 104 -10.78 14.76 -15.96
N ASN A 105 -9.87 15.02 -15.02
CA ASN A 105 -8.73 14.13 -14.76
C ASN A 105 -9.12 13.04 -13.75
N PHE A 106 -9.02 11.80 -14.18
CA PHE A 106 -9.15 10.60 -13.36
C PHE A 106 -7.80 10.30 -12.70
N LEU A 107 -7.47 11.08 -11.67
CA LEU A 107 -6.15 11.09 -11.05
C LEU A 107 -5.77 9.72 -10.45
N GLU A 108 -4.60 9.21 -10.86
CA GLU A 108 -4.02 7.97 -10.34
C GLU A 108 -2.63 8.15 -9.72
N GLY A 109 -1.98 9.29 -9.92
CA GLY A 109 -0.71 9.63 -9.26
C GLY A 109 -0.51 11.13 -9.18
N PHE A 110 -0.04 11.63 -8.02
CA PHE A 110 0.02 13.05 -7.74
C PHE A 110 1.34 13.43 -7.07
N LEU A 111 2.15 14.25 -7.72
CA LEU A 111 3.47 14.63 -7.20
C LEU A 111 3.65 16.14 -7.21
N LEU A 112 4.41 16.66 -6.25
CA LEU A 112 4.82 18.05 -6.19
C LEU A 112 6.34 18.18 -6.11
N GLU A 113 6.93 19.01 -6.98
CA GLU A 113 8.32 19.46 -6.86
C GLU A 113 8.36 20.99 -6.92
N GLY A 114 8.65 21.62 -5.78
CA GLY A 114 8.53 23.08 -5.65
C GLY A 114 7.07 23.52 -5.79
N ASN A 115 6.75 24.23 -6.87
CA ASN A 115 5.36 24.62 -7.19
C ASN A 115 4.84 23.94 -8.47
N MET A 116 5.57 22.93 -8.96
CA MET A 116 5.22 22.17 -10.15
C MET A 116 4.53 20.87 -9.74
N VAL A 117 3.32 20.66 -10.25
CA VAL A 117 2.59 19.41 -10.12
C VAL A 117 2.92 18.52 -11.32
N TYR A 118 3.12 17.23 -11.02
CA TYR A 118 3.15 16.16 -12.00
C TYR A 118 2.03 15.19 -11.68
N GLU A 119 1.19 14.92 -12.67
CA GLU A 119 -0.04 14.17 -12.46
C GLU A 119 -0.13 13.04 -13.49
N SER A 120 -0.39 11.84 -12.98
CA SER A 120 -0.76 10.69 -13.78
C SER A 120 -2.28 10.61 -13.82
N ASP A 121 -2.82 10.70 -15.03
CA ASP A 121 -4.25 10.66 -15.30
C ASP A 121 -4.58 9.34 -16.01
N GLY A 122 -5.58 8.62 -15.49
CA GLY A 122 -5.96 7.27 -15.87
C GLY A 122 -7.03 7.21 -16.96
N LEU A 123 -7.69 6.05 -17.09
CA LEU A 123 -8.68 5.68 -18.11
C LEU A 123 -8.11 5.38 -19.51
N LYS A 124 -8.61 4.30 -20.10
CA LYS A 124 -8.32 3.95 -21.51
C LYS A 124 -8.76 5.08 -22.44
N ASN A 125 -7.97 5.35 -23.47
CA ASN A 125 -8.11 6.45 -24.44
C ASN A 125 -7.83 7.86 -23.91
N SER A 126 -7.78 8.07 -22.59
CA SER A 126 -7.56 9.38 -21.97
C SER A 126 -6.24 9.48 -21.23
N SER A 127 -5.65 8.34 -20.86
CA SER A 127 -4.46 8.28 -20.02
C SER A 127 -3.30 9.17 -20.52
N GLN A 128 -2.71 9.91 -19.59
CA GLN A 128 -1.67 10.89 -19.87
C GLN A 128 -0.82 11.20 -18.64
N LEU A 129 0.37 11.74 -18.87
CA LEU A 129 1.20 12.37 -17.85
C LEU A 129 1.18 13.88 -18.06
N ILE A 130 0.84 14.63 -17.03
CA ILE A 130 0.57 16.07 -17.10
C ILE A 130 1.56 16.79 -16.17
N LYS A 131 2.04 17.96 -16.61
CA LYS A 131 2.85 18.87 -15.80
C LYS A 131 2.23 20.26 -15.81
N TYR A 132 1.95 20.82 -14.65
CA TYR A 132 1.32 22.13 -14.50
C TYR A 132 1.74 22.82 -13.21
N THR A 133 1.46 24.12 -13.09
CA THR A 133 1.77 24.88 -11.87
C THR A 133 0.63 24.75 -10.87
N LEU A 134 0.93 24.44 -9.60
CA LEU A 134 -0.07 24.43 -8.53
C LEU A 134 -0.83 25.77 -8.50
N GLY A 135 -2.16 25.70 -8.52
CA GLY A 135 -3.03 26.89 -8.66
C GLY A 135 -3.55 27.14 -10.07
N SER A 136 -3.12 26.36 -11.07
CA SER A 136 -3.59 26.42 -12.45
C SER A 136 -4.12 25.06 -12.89
N ILE A 137 -5.15 25.05 -13.75
CA ILE A 137 -5.63 23.84 -14.45
C ILE A 137 -5.10 23.71 -15.87
N THR A 138 -4.34 24.70 -16.35
CA THR A 138 -3.77 24.68 -17.70
C THR A 138 -2.46 23.89 -17.71
N PRO A 139 -2.36 22.78 -18.46
CA PRO A 139 -1.12 22.04 -18.60
C PRO A 139 -0.02 22.88 -19.27
N ILE A 140 1.21 22.72 -18.77
CA ILE A 140 2.43 23.21 -19.43
C ILE A 140 2.91 22.16 -20.43
N ILE A 141 2.92 20.89 -20.01
CA ILE A 141 3.28 19.74 -20.83
C ILE A 141 2.27 18.63 -20.59
N THR A 142 1.90 17.94 -21.66
CA THR A 142 1.10 16.71 -21.62
C THR A 142 1.76 15.67 -22.51
N GLU A 143 1.99 14.48 -21.98
CA GLU A 143 2.40 13.30 -22.76
C GLU A 143 1.26 12.28 -22.72
N LYS A 144 0.61 12.05 -23.86
CA LYS A 144 -0.52 11.10 -23.96
C LYS A 144 -0.03 9.67 -24.10
N GLN A 145 -0.72 8.73 -23.46
CA GLN A 145 -0.47 7.32 -23.63
C GLN A 145 -1.17 6.76 -24.88
N PRO A 146 -0.69 5.61 -25.40
CA PRO A 146 -1.47 4.81 -26.35
C PRO A 146 -2.86 4.47 -25.80
N ALA A 147 -3.86 4.42 -26.68
CA ALA A 147 -5.27 4.31 -26.29
C ALA A 147 -5.64 3.09 -25.40
N HIS A 148 -4.88 2.00 -25.48
CA HIS A 148 -5.13 0.78 -24.70
C HIS A 148 -4.49 0.80 -23.30
N ILE A 149 -3.70 1.83 -22.99
CA ILE A 149 -3.04 1.99 -21.69
C ILE A 149 -4.00 2.67 -20.73
N PHE A 150 -4.01 2.17 -19.50
CA PHE A 150 -4.56 2.83 -18.33
C PHE A 150 -3.37 3.18 -17.42
N SER A 151 -3.01 4.45 -17.34
CA SER A 151 -1.93 4.95 -16.46
C SER A 151 -2.35 4.92 -15.01
N GLU A 152 -1.41 4.64 -14.12
CA GLU A 152 -1.63 4.55 -12.68
C GLU A 152 -0.59 5.42 -11.93
N GLY A 153 -0.26 5.12 -10.69
CA GLY A 153 0.67 5.88 -9.85
C GLY A 153 2.01 6.18 -10.51
N CYS A 154 2.58 7.32 -10.16
CA CYS A 154 3.87 7.78 -10.67
C CYS A 154 4.77 8.32 -9.55
N ALA A 155 6.08 8.31 -9.76
CA ALA A 155 7.06 8.79 -8.79
C ALA A 155 8.24 9.49 -9.47
N ILE A 156 8.77 10.52 -8.82
CA ILE A 156 10.00 11.20 -9.25
C ILE A 156 11.21 10.57 -8.54
N ALA A 157 12.23 10.22 -9.33
CA ALA A 157 13.54 9.85 -8.81
C ALA A 157 14.64 10.53 -9.65
N GLY A 158 15.28 11.54 -9.08
CA GLY A 158 16.24 12.39 -9.79
C GLY A 158 15.59 13.17 -10.93
N ASP A 159 16.11 12.98 -12.14
CA ASP A 159 15.62 13.63 -13.37
C ASP A 159 14.58 12.79 -14.13
N LYS A 160 14.08 11.71 -13.52
CA LYS A 160 13.13 10.79 -14.14
C LYS A 160 11.79 10.77 -13.42
N ILE A 161 10.75 10.48 -14.18
CA ILE A 161 9.44 10.06 -13.67
C ILE A 161 9.23 8.60 -14.05
N TYR A 162 8.80 7.80 -13.10
CA TYR A 162 8.37 6.43 -13.29
C TYR A 162 6.85 6.39 -13.19
N GLN A 163 6.16 5.67 -14.07
CA GLN A 163 4.70 5.58 -14.07
C GLN A 163 4.30 4.12 -14.25
N LEU A 164 3.37 3.65 -13.42
CA LEU A 164 2.79 2.32 -13.53
C LEU A 164 1.62 2.32 -14.52
N THR A 165 1.18 1.12 -14.86
CA THR A 165 -0.07 0.89 -15.58
C THR A 165 -0.90 -0.14 -14.85
N TYR A 166 -2.21 -0.07 -15.01
CA TYR A 166 -3.15 -0.91 -14.26
C TYR A 166 -2.96 -2.40 -14.56
N GLN A 167 -3.47 -2.85 -15.71
CA GLN A 167 -3.48 -4.27 -16.09
C GLN A 167 -2.54 -4.58 -17.26
N ASN A 168 -1.83 -3.58 -17.79
CA ASN A 168 -0.99 -3.75 -18.97
C ASN A 168 0.36 -4.44 -18.65
N LYS A 169 0.68 -4.68 -17.36
CA LYS A 169 1.91 -5.38 -16.90
C LYS A 169 3.22 -4.72 -17.35
N LEU A 170 3.20 -3.40 -17.54
CA LEU A 170 4.38 -2.60 -17.84
C LEU A 170 4.38 -1.30 -17.04
N GLY A 171 5.52 -0.62 -17.00
CA GLY A 171 5.66 0.75 -16.56
C GLY A 171 6.51 1.54 -17.54
N PHE A 172 6.44 2.86 -17.40
CA PHE A 172 7.12 3.82 -18.26
C PHE A 172 8.14 4.63 -17.46
N ILE A 173 9.20 5.06 -18.14
CA ILE A 173 10.20 5.99 -17.60
C ILE A 173 10.23 7.21 -18.52
N TYR A 174 10.12 8.39 -17.93
CA TYR A 174 10.12 9.68 -18.63
C TYR A 174 11.26 10.56 -18.15
N ASP A 175 11.70 11.46 -19.02
CA ASP A 175 12.47 12.64 -18.61
C ASP A 175 11.54 13.62 -17.89
N LYS A 176 11.85 13.97 -16.64
CA LYS A 176 11.00 14.83 -15.79
C LYS A 176 10.80 16.23 -16.36
N ASN A 177 11.77 16.75 -17.10
CA ASN A 177 11.72 18.12 -17.61
C ASN A 177 10.78 18.25 -18.80
N THR A 178 10.84 17.29 -19.71
CA THR A 178 10.14 17.28 -21.01
C THR A 178 8.93 16.37 -21.07
N LEU A 179 8.76 15.49 -20.08
CA LEU A 179 7.82 14.36 -20.06
C LEU A 179 7.98 13.39 -21.23
N LYS A 180 9.10 13.43 -21.96
CA LYS A 180 9.32 12.50 -23.08
C LYS A 180 9.64 11.12 -22.53
N LYS A 181 8.93 10.10 -23.05
CA LYS A 181 9.19 8.71 -22.71
C LYS A 181 10.61 8.34 -23.12
N LEU A 182 11.39 7.86 -22.16
CA LEU A 182 12.75 7.36 -22.32
C LEU A 182 12.75 5.86 -22.58
N SER A 183 11.97 5.10 -21.82
CA SER A 183 11.92 3.65 -21.93
C SER A 183 10.67 3.06 -21.28
N GLU A 184 10.50 1.75 -21.44
CA GLU A 184 9.48 0.92 -20.80
C GLU A 184 10.17 -0.17 -19.97
N PHE A 185 9.48 -0.70 -18.97
CA PHE A 185 9.92 -1.87 -18.20
C PHE A 185 8.73 -2.79 -17.92
N PRO A 186 8.90 -4.13 -17.90
CA PRO A 186 7.85 -5.02 -17.43
C PRO A 186 7.65 -4.86 -15.92
N LEU A 187 6.41 -4.92 -15.45
CA LEU A 187 6.16 -5.04 -14.01
C LEU A 187 6.73 -6.37 -13.49
N PRO A 188 7.24 -6.40 -12.24
CA PRO A 188 7.64 -7.66 -11.61
C PRO A 188 6.47 -8.65 -11.55
N ASN A 189 6.77 -9.95 -11.56
CA ASN A 189 5.75 -11.00 -11.56
C ASN A 189 4.94 -11.02 -10.25
N GLU A 190 5.54 -10.55 -9.17
CA GLU A 190 4.96 -10.42 -7.84
C GLU A 190 3.82 -9.39 -7.83
N ILE A 191 3.82 -8.42 -8.74
CA ILE A 191 2.83 -7.34 -8.81
C ILE A 191 1.73 -7.69 -9.81
N GLY A 192 0.52 -7.89 -9.29
CA GLY A 192 -0.69 -8.21 -10.06
C GLY A 192 -1.12 -7.06 -10.99
N GLU A 193 -1.25 -5.88 -10.43
CA GLU A 193 -1.65 -4.65 -11.10
C GLU A 193 -0.74 -3.52 -10.60
N GLY A 194 -0.51 -2.48 -11.39
CA GLY A 194 0.15 -1.29 -10.89
C GLY A 194 -0.89 -0.30 -10.36
N TRP A 195 -0.83 0.09 -9.09
CA TRP A 195 -1.71 1.12 -8.51
C TRP A 195 -0.84 2.33 -8.13
N GLY A 196 -0.60 2.61 -6.86
CA GLY A 196 0.24 3.73 -6.41
C GLY A 196 1.74 3.49 -6.60
N LEU A 197 2.49 4.58 -6.68
CA LEU A 197 3.95 4.58 -6.75
C LEU A 197 4.53 5.80 -6.01
N THR A 198 5.55 5.60 -5.19
CA THR A 198 6.35 6.71 -4.62
C THR A 198 7.84 6.35 -4.63
N PHE A 199 8.71 7.25 -4.14
CA PHE A 199 10.16 7.03 -4.06
C PHE A 199 10.66 7.30 -2.63
N ASP A 200 11.24 6.28 -1.98
CA ASP A 200 11.68 6.38 -0.58
C ASP A 200 13.09 7.01 -0.40
N GLY A 201 13.65 7.58 -1.48
CA GLY A 201 15.04 8.05 -1.54
C GLY A 201 16.04 6.98 -2.00
N LYS A 202 15.64 5.72 -2.10
CA LYS A 202 16.48 4.59 -2.54
C LYS A 202 15.79 3.66 -3.54
N ASN A 203 14.55 3.27 -3.26
CA ASN A 203 13.73 2.36 -4.04
C ASN A 203 12.45 3.07 -4.45
N LEU A 204 11.90 2.65 -5.59
CA LEU A 204 10.49 2.93 -5.86
C LEU A 204 9.66 2.04 -4.94
N VAL A 205 8.51 2.52 -4.47
CA VAL A 205 7.59 1.74 -3.65
C VAL A 205 6.25 1.72 -4.35
N ALA A 206 5.76 0.53 -4.69
CA ALA A 206 4.54 0.32 -5.45
C ALA A 206 3.46 -0.41 -4.63
N THR A 207 2.20 -0.20 -5.02
CA THR A 207 1.04 -0.98 -4.57
C THR A 207 0.34 -1.63 -5.77
N ASP A 208 -0.47 -2.65 -5.47
CA ASP A 208 -1.28 -3.40 -6.45
C ASP A 208 -2.73 -3.59 -5.98
N GLY A 209 -3.17 -2.81 -4.98
CA GLY A 209 -4.47 -2.98 -4.33
C GLY A 209 -4.53 -4.11 -3.28
N SER A 210 -3.47 -4.90 -3.09
CA SER A 210 -3.36 -5.78 -1.92
C SER A 210 -3.00 -4.98 -0.65
N ASN A 211 -2.69 -5.67 0.44
CA ASN A 211 -2.11 -5.04 1.63
C ASN A 211 -0.57 -4.94 1.57
N LYS A 212 0.06 -5.20 0.42
CA LYS A 212 1.54 -5.20 0.29
C LYS A 212 2.07 -3.91 -0.32
N LEU A 213 3.23 -3.51 0.18
CA LEU A 213 4.13 -2.56 -0.44
C LEU A 213 5.29 -3.33 -1.10
N TYR A 214 5.55 -3.04 -2.37
CA TYR A 214 6.63 -3.64 -3.14
C TYR A 214 7.73 -2.62 -3.38
N PHE A 215 8.92 -2.88 -2.85
CA PHE A 215 10.08 -2.01 -3.03
C PHE A 215 10.84 -2.50 -4.27
N LEU A 216 10.92 -1.64 -5.28
CA LEU A 216 11.53 -1.92 -6.58
C LEU A 216 12.90 -1.24 -6.68
N ASP A 217 13.87 -1.94 -7.28
CA ASP A 217 15.17 -1.33 -7.60
C ASP A 217 14.96 -0.19 -8.60
N VAL A 218 15.28 1.05 -8.22
CA VAL A 218 15.09 2.24 -9.07
C VAL A 218 15.89 2.17 -10.39
N ASN A 219 16.99 1.42 -10.42
CA ASN A 219 17.81 1.21 -11.62
C ASN A 219 17.31 0.06 -12.49
N ASN A 220 16.51 -0.85 -11.92
CA ASN A 220 15.86 -1.94 -12.64
C ASN A 220 14.47 -2.20 -12.02
N PRO A 221 13.45 -1.40 -12.38
CA PRO A 221 12.14 -1.44 -11.71
C PRO A 221 11.38 -2.76 -11.89
N SER A 222 11.83 -3.64 -12.78
CA SER A 222 11.31 -5.01 -12.93
C SER A 222 11.77 -5.97 -11.83
N LYS A 223 12.53 -5.49 -10.84
CA LYS A 223 13.05 -6.30 -9.73
C LYS A 223 12.50 -5.81 -8.39
N VAL A 224 11.72 -6.67 -7.72
CA VAL A 224 11.38 -6.49 -6.30
C VAL A 224 12.60 -6.81 -5.45
N VAL A 225 12.95 -5.89 -4.55
CA VAL A 225 14.06 -6.06 -3.58
C VAL A 225 13.55 -6.26 -2.17
N ARG A 226 12.30 -5.91 -1.88
CA ARG A 226 11.64 -6.16 -0.61
C ARG A 226 10.12 -6.09 -0.77
N GLU A 227 9.42 -6.96 -0.05
CA GLU A 227 7.98 -6.85 0.16
C GLU A 227 7.70 -6.52 1.63
N LEU A 228 6.59 -5.83 1.87
CA LEU A 228 6.15 -5.48 3.21
C LEU A 228 4.63 -5.45 3.28
N ALA A 229 4.03 -6.38 4.02
CA ALA A 229 2.62 -6.33 4.34
C ALA A 229 2.32 -5.15 5.28
N VAL A 230 1.19 -4.49 5.06
CA VAL A 230 0.67 -3.39 5.87
C VAL A 230 -0.44 -3.92 6.76
N GLY A 231 -0.44 -3.50 8.02
CA GLY A 231 -1.43 -3.95 9.01
C GLY A 231 -1.74 -2.90 10.07
N GLY A 232 -3.01 -2.88 10.47
CA GLY A 232 -3.54 -2.05 11.54
C GLY A 232 -3.89 -2.86 12.78
N TYR A 233 -4.45 -2.20 13.79
CA TYR A 233 -4.76 -2.80 15.10
C TYR A 233 -5.98 -3.72 15.06
N ASN A 234 -6.99 -3.38 14.26
CA ASN A 234 -8.20 -4.19 14.09
C ASN A 234 -8.40 -4.64 12.63
N ASP A 235 -7.69 -4.01 11.69
CA ASP A 235 -7.95 -4.15 10.26
C ASP A 235 -6.64 -4.45 9.52
N ILE A 236 -6.74 -5.31 8.52
CA ILE A 236 -5.71 -5.48 7.51
C ILE A 236 -6.11 -4.63 6.34
N HIS A 237 -5.36 -3.55 6.12
CA HIS A 237 -5.69 -2.57 5.10
C HIS A 237 -5.32 -3.11 3.73
N THR A 238 -6.31 -3.65 3.01
CA THR A 238 -6.24 -3.92 1.58
C THR A 238 -6.63 -2.66 0.81
N GLN A 239 -6.55 -2.72 -0.52
CA GLN A 239 -6.85 -1.59 -1.42
C GLN A 239 -5.91 -0.40 -1.19
N LEU A 240 -4.65 -0.66 -0.83
CA LEU A 240 -3.61 0.36 -0.85
C LEU A 240 -3.53 0.93 -2.27
N ASN A 241 -3.76 2.23 -2.41
CA ASN A 241 -3.81 2.90 -3.70
C ASN A 241 -2.65 3.90 -3.81
N GLU A 242 -2.92 5.16 -4.14
CA GLU A 242 -1.90 6.20 -4.33
C GLU A 242 -1.03 6.38 -3.07
N LEU A 243 0.26 6.63 -3.29
CA LEU A 243 1.31 6.65 -2.28
C LEU A 243 2.10 7.95 -2.29
N GLU A 244 2.53 8.38 -1.11
CA GLU A 244 3.53 9.43 -0.99
C GLU A 244 4.51 9.18 0.15
N TYR A 245 5.81 9.27 -0.13
CA TYR A 245 6.86 9.15 0.88
C TYR A 245 7.24 10.51 1.43
N HIS A 246 7.07 10.71 2.73
CA HIS A 246 7.39 11.98 3.37
C HIS A 246 7.87 11.78 4.81
N ASN A 247 8.97 12.47 5.16
CA ASN A 247 9.56 12.49 6.50
C ASN A 247 9.72 11.09 7.15
N GLY A 248 10.13 10.10 6.36
CA GLY A 248 10.40 8.74 6.83
C GLY A 248 9.19 7.80 6.87
N PHE A 249 8.02 8.27 6.47
CA PHE A 249 6.77 7.49 6.42
C PHE A 249 6.24 7.40 5.01
N ILE A 250 5.43 6.36 4.77
CA ILE A 250 4.62 6.24 3.55
C ILE A 250 3.20 6.62 3.91
N TYR A 251 2.61 7.51 3.13
CA TYR A 251 1.20 7.85 3.18
C TYR A 251 0.50 7.09 2.06
N SER A 252 -0.65 6.49 2.35
CA SER A 252 -1.41 5.72 1.36
C SER A 252 -2.87 6.10 1.40
N ASN A 253 -3.45 6.41 0.24
CA ASN A 253 -4.88 6.31 0.07
C ASN A 253 -5.31 4.84 0.19
N ILE A 254 -6.51 4.63 0.70
CA ILE A 254 -7.19 3.34 0.63
C ILE A 254 -8.39 3.50 -0.29
N TRP A 255 -8.45 2.75 -1.39
CA TRP A 255 -9.47 2.93 -2.41
C TRP A 255 -10.88 2.78 -1.81
N HIS A 256 -11.79 3.67 -2.22
CA HIS A 256 -13.14 3.84 -1.66
C HIS A 256 -13.23 4.17 -0.16
N GLN A 257 -12.12 4.47 0.52
CA GLN A 257 -12.15 4.91 1.90
C GLN A 257 -11.80 6.40 2.01
N PRO A 258 -12.49 7.16 2.88
CA PRO A 258 -12.28 8.59 3.00
C PRO A 258 -11.12 8.92 3.94
N TYR A 259 -10.07 8.10 3.97
CA TYR A 259 -8.94 8.31 4.87
C TYR A 259 -7.60 7.95 4.23
N ILE A 260 -6.55 8.53 4.79
CA ILE A 260 -5.16 8.24 4.43
C ILE A 260 -4.48 7.59 5.62
N LEU A 261 -3.73 6.51 5.38
CA LEU A 261 -2.90 5.89 6.40
C LEU A 261 -1.51 6.49 6.40
N LYS A 262 -0.92 6.63 7.59
CA LYS A 262 0.51 6.87 7.79
C LYS A 262 1.16 5.55 8.20
N ILE A 263 2.02 5.02 7.34
CA ILE A 263 2.61 3.68 7.43
C ILE A 263 4.09 3.80 7.74
N ASN A 264 4.57 3.03 8.72
CA ASN A 264 5.99 2.89 8.99
C ASN A 264 6.62 1.92 7.96
N PRO A 265 7.47 2.39 7.04
CA PRO A 265 8.02 1.54 5.98
C PRO A 265 9.01 0.49 6.51
N LYS A 266 9.44 0.55 7.78
CA LYS A 266 10.32 -0.48 8.35
C LYS A 266 9.54 -1.70 8.82
N THR A 267 8.32 -1.50 9.31
CA THR A 267 7.53 -2.54 9.98
C THR A 267 6.24 -2.89 9.26
N GLY A 268 5.70 -2.02 8.41
CA GLY A 268 4.39 -2.17 7.78
C GLY A 268 3.24 -1.75 8.70
N GLU A 269 3.54 -1.27 9.90
CA GLU A 269 2.54 -0.83 10.87
C GLU A 269 1.87 0.47 10.38
N ALA A 270 0.54 0.46 10.30
CA ALA A 270 -0.24 1.70 10.22
C ALA A 270 -0.13 2.41 11.58
N VAL A 271 0.67 3.47 11.64
CA VAL A 271 0.93 4.22 12.89
C VAL A 271 -0.05 5.37 13.08
N GLY A 272 -0.73 5.79 12.03
CA GLY A 272 -1.72 6.86 12.10
C GLY A 272 -2.69 6.87 10.93
N LYS A 273 -3.78 7.62 11.11
CA LYS A 273 -4.89 7.72 10.17
C LYS A 273 -5.41 9.17 10.13
N LEU A 274 -5.56 9.71 8.93
CA LEU A 274 -6.16 11.02 8.66
C LEU A 274 -7.53 10.83 8.04
N ASP A 275 -8.58 11.36 8.66
CA ASP A 275 -9.97 11.21 8.20
C ASP A 275 -10.43 12.42 7.37
N PHE A 276 -10.71 12.18 6.10
CA PHE A 276 -11.16 13.15 5.11
C PHE A 276 -12.65 13.01 4.74
N THR A 277 -13.46 12.31 5.54
CA THR A 277 -14.89 12.03 5.27
C THR A 277 -15.65 13.26 4.79
N LYS A 278 -15.53 14.40 5.49
CA LYS A 278 -16.25 15.62 5.11
C LYS A 278 -15.88 16.11 3.71
N ILE A 279 -14.60 16.13 3.37
CA ILE A 279 -14.13 16.59 2.06
C ILE A 279 -14.54 15.57 0.99
N THR A 280 -14.41 14.28 1.26
CA THR A 280 -14.84 13.23 0.32
C THR A 280 -16.34 13.32 0.02
N GLU A 281 -17.19 13.46 1.04
CA GLU A 281 -18.64 13.61 0.86
C GLU A 281 -19.03 14.84 0.02
N GLU A 282 -18.23 15.91 0.04
CA GLU A 282 -18.47 17.10 -0.77
C GLU A 282 -18.18 16.87 -2.26
N ASN A 283 -17.25 15.97 -2.60
CA ASN A 283 -16.73 15.78 -3.96
C ASN A 283 -17.24 14.48 -4.64
N THR A 284 -17.71 13.48 -3.89
CA THR A 284 -18.21 12.18 -4.41
C THR A 284 -19.73 12.16 -4.69
N LYS A 285 -20.41 13.31 -4.67
CA LYS A 285 -21.89 13.36 -4.73
C LYS A 285 -22.49 12.83 -6.04
N ASP A 286 -21.79 13.05 -7.15
CA ASP A 286 -22.32 12.79 -8.50
C ASP A 286 -21.85 11.44 -9.08
N ASP A 287 -20.72 10.90 -8.61
CA ASP A 287 -20.19 9.61 -9.03
C ASP A 287 -19.40 8.96 -7.88
N LYS A 288 -19.57 7.65 -7.70
CA LYS A 288 -18.89 6.87 -6.66
C LYS A 288 -17.41 6.64 -6.94
N GLU A 289 -16.98 6.83 -8.19
CA GLU A 289 -15.57 6.77 -8.58
C GLU A 289 -14.83 8.08 -8.35
N HIS A 290 -15.54 9.17 -8.00
CA HIS A 290 -14.92 10.44 -7.59
C HIS A 290 -14.39 10.35 -6.14
N VAL A 291 -13.48 9.40 -5.92
CA VAL A 291 -12.93 9.07 -4.60
C VAL A 291 -11.68 9.87 -4.29
N LEU A 292 -11.38 9.98 -2.99
CA LEU A 292 -10.11 10.48 -2.48
C LEU A 292 -8.95 9.64 -3.05
N ASN A 293 -8.05 10.28 -3.79
CA ASN A 293 -6.87 9.67 -4.41
C ASN A 293 -5.89 10.78 -4.79
N GLY A 294 -4.62 10.66 -4.44
CA GLY A 294 -3.59 11.66 -4.70
C GLY A 294 -3.12 12.36 -3.43
N ILE A 295 -1.83 12.18 -3.13
CA ILE A 295 -1.16 12.73 -1.96
C ILE A 295 0.17 13.35 -2.41
N ALA A 296 0.42 14.60 -2.04
CA ALA A 296 1.74 15.20 -2.19
C ALA A 296 2.07 16.04 -0.96
N PHE A 297 3.32 16.47 -0.80
CA PHE A 297 3.70 17.39 0.29
C PHE A 297 4.28 18.71 -0.21
N LYS A 298 3.83 19.81 0.41
CA LYS A 298 4.34 21.17 0.22
C LYS A 298 4.95 21.65 1.53
N GLY A 299 6.25 21.42 1.70
CA GLY A 299 6.87 21.53 3.02
C GLY A 299 6.26 20.48 3.96
N GLU A 300 5.76 20.91 5.11
CA GLU A 300 5.10 20.01 6.09
C GLU A 300 3.60 19.84 5.83
N ASN A 301 3.00 20.63 4.92
CA ASN A 301 1.59 20.54 4.59
C ASN A 301 1.36 19.44 3.57
N MET A 302 0.32 18.64 3.78
CA MET A 302 -0.13 17.63 2.83
C MET A 302 -1.09 18.28 1.83
N LEU A 303 -0.91 17.96 0.55
CA LEU A 303 -1.87 18.23 -0.50
C LEU A 303 -2.68 16.96 -0.74
N VAL A 304 -4.00 17.07 -0.76
CA VAL A 304 -4.91 15.97 -1.06
C VAL A 304 -5.92 16.37 -2.12
N THR A 305 -6.27 15.43 -2.99
CA THR A 305 -7.35 15.61 -3.98
C THR A 305 -8.01 14.27 -4.29
N GLY A 306 -8.66 14.13 -5.44
CA GLY A 306 -9.34 12.92 -5.83
C GLY A 306 -9.61 12.84 -7.31
N LYS A 307 -10.07 11.67 -7.72
CA LYS A 307 -10.47 11.40 -9.10
C LYS A 307 -11.61 12.35 -9.47
N ASN A 308 -11.41 13.16 -10.51
CA ASN A 308 -12.37 14.15 -11.01
C ASN A 308 -12.80 15.21 -9.98
N TRP A 309 -12.04 15.42 -8.90
CA TRP A 309 -12.34 16.47 -7.94
C TRP A 309 -12.05 17.85 -8.56
N PRO A 310 -12.86 18.89 -8.32
CA PRO A 310 -12.57 20.23 -8.84
C PRO A 310 -11.48 20.98 -8.05
N LYS A 311 -10.97 20.40 -6.95
CA LYS A 311 -10.06 21.06 -6.02
C LYS A 311 -8.96 20.14 -5.49
N ILE A 312 -7.80 20.74 -5.26
CA ILE A 312 -6.75 20.23 -4.37
C ILE A 312 -6.83 21.00 -3.04
N TYR A 313 -6.77 20.29 -1.92
CA TYR A 313 -6.80 20.86 -0.58
C TYR A 313 -5.40 20.78 0.04
N GLU A 314 -4.87 21.91 0.51
CA GLU A 314 -3.68 21.93 1.35
C GLU A 314 -4.09 21.86 2.81
N VAL A 315 -3.59 20.86 3.52
CA VAL A 315 -3.89 20.61 4.91
C VAL A 315 -2.64 20.66 5.77
N ALA A 316 -2.69 21.44 6.84
CA ALA A 316 -1.67 21.46 7.87
C ALA A 316 -1.95 20.35 8.89
N ILE A 317 -1.01 19.42 9.03
CA ILE A 317 -1.09 18.31 9.98
C ILE A 317 -0.73 18.82 11.38
N LYS A 318 -1.51 18.43 12.39
CA LYS A 318 -1.32 18.83 13.80
C LYS A 318 -0.75 17.71 14.66
#